data_AF-A0A0A0YMX5-F1
#
_entry.id   AF-A0A0A0YMX5-F1
#
_cell.length_a   1.000
_cell.length_b   1.000
_cell.length_c   1.000
_cell.angle_alpha   90.00
_cell.angle_beta   90.00
_cell.angle_gamma   90.00
#
_symmetry.space_group_name_H-M   'P 1'
#
loop_
_entity.id
_entity.type
_entity.pdbx_description
1 polymer ?
#
loop_
_entity_poly.entity_id
_entity_poly.type
_entity_poly.pdbx_seq_one_letter_code
_entity_poly.pdbx_strand_id
1 'polypeptide(L)'
;FEHIWYFTRTELLLRDDGLAVWKWDPNVKPHVTDTNNATDGDILIAYALALAGTAWKRNDYIVAASRIAQALLAETVVRSAGRTLLMPGSEGFDAADRDDGPVVNPSYWIYEAMPVMAALAPSDAWKELSDDGVALLTTMQFGPRKLPAEWVSLSGAPRPAEGFDAEFAYNALPIPLYLARGGITDKTLLNRLRKGMSQDGIPATIDLTTGRPKTPLPDPGYRIVNDVVACVVDGTKLPVSALQFAPALYYPSTLQLLGLAYIGEKHPDCL
;
A
#
# COMPACT_ATOMS: atom_id res chain seq x y z
N PHE A 1 3.30 1.64 20.73
CA PHE A 1 1.94 1.52 20.17
C PHE A 1 0.98 2.53 20.79
N GLU A 2 0.74 2.48 22.11
CA GLU A 2 -0.32 3.29 22.74
C GLU A 2 -0.18 4.81 22.52
N HIS A 3 1.05 5.36 22.57
CA HIS A 3 1.28 6.78 22.26
C HIS A 3 0.97 7.14 20.80
N ILE A 4 1.30 6.27 19.84
CA ILE A 4 1.00 6.49 18.42
C ILE A 4 -0.51 6.49 18.23
N TRP A 5 -1.19 5.47 18.76
CA TRP A 5 -2.64 5.37 18.67
C TRP A 5 -3.36 6.53 19.37
N TYR A 6 -2.91 6.93 20.55
CA TYR A 6 -3.48 8.08 21.26
C TYR A 6 -3.39 9.35 20.43
N PHE A 7 -2.22 9.62 19.83
CA PHE A 7 -2.03 10.76 18.93
C PHE A 7 -2.96 10.66 17.72
N THR A 8 -2.95 9.54 16.99
CA THR A 8 -3.83 9.32 15.82
C THR A 8 -5.30 9.53 16.16
N ARG A 9 -5.79 8.95 17.26
CA ARG A 9 -7.19 9.09 17.67
C ARG A 9 -7.56 10.53 18.04
N THR A 10 -6.62 11.30 18.57
CA THR A 10 -6.89 12.66 19.08
C THR A 10 -6.73 13.71 17.99
N GLU A 11 -5.75 13.54 17.13
CA GLU A 11 -5.32 14.55 16.16
C GLU A 11 -5.74 14.24 14.72
N LEU A 12 -6.06 12.97 14.41
CA LEU A 12 -6.36 12.54 13.04
C LEU A 12 -7.79 12.01 12.85
N LEU A 13 -8.37 11.32 13.84
CA LEU A 13 -9.77 10.87 13.77
C LEU A 13 -10.75 12.01 14.06
N LEU A 14 -10.77 12.99 13.16
CA LEU A 14 -11.57 14.22 13.25
C LEU A 14 -12.81 14.20 12.33
N ARG A 15 -12.91 13.21 11.45
CA ARG A 15 -14.02 13.06 10.50
C ARG A 15 -15.22 12.36 11.14
N ASP A 16 -16.42 12.72 10.72
CA ASP A 16 -17.67 12.14 11.21
C ASP A 16 -17.93 10.72 10.68
N ASP A 17 -17.32 10.36 9.54
CA ASP A 17 -17.43 9.04 8.92
C ASP A 17 -16.59 7.95 9.62
N GLY A 18 -15.69 8.34 10.52
CA GLY A 18 -14.81 7.43 11.25
C GLY A 18 -13.46 7.13 10.59
N LEU A 19 -13.12 7.80 9.49
CA LEU A 19 -11.79 7.75 8.86
C LEU A 19 -10.84 8.81 9.42
N ALA A 20 -9.54 8.65 9.20
CA ALA A 20 -8.52 9.60 9.63
C ALA A 20 -8.26 10.66 8.56
N VAL A 21 -8.10 11.92 8.97
CA VAL A 21 -7.52 12.94 8.08
C VAL A 21 -6.08 12.56 7.77
N TRP A 22 -5.68 12.69 6.51
CA TRP A 22 -4.42 12.09 6.05
C TRP A 22 -3.16 12.84 6.50
N LYS A 23 -3.29 14.14 6.82
CA LYS A 23 -2.14 15.00 7.09
C LYS A 23 -2.35 15.90 8.30
N TRP A 24 -1.35 15.90 9.17
CA TRP A 24 -1.20 16.82 10.28
C TRP A 24 0.16 17.49 10.18
N ASP A 25 0.19 18.82 10.27
CA ASP A 25 1.41 19.62 10.17
C ASP A 25 1.60 20.49 11.43
N PRO A 26 2.70 20.29 12.19
CA PRO A 26 2.95 21.03 13.43
C PRO A 26 3.18 22.52 13.21
N ASN A 27 3.47 22.95 11.98
CA ASN A 27 3.87 24.31 11.66
C ASN A 27 2.71 25.20 11.21
N VAL A 28 1.50 24.66 11.08
CA VAL A 28 0.29 25.40 10.65
C VAL A 28 -0.80 25.36 11.72
N LYS A 29 -1.71 26.36 11.70
CA LYS A 29 -2.88 26.42 12.58
C LYS A 29 -4.14 26.75 11.74
N PRO A 30 -5.18 25.91 11.74
CA PRO A 30 -5.26 24.58 12.40
C PRO A 30 -4.21 23.59 11.85
N HIS A 31 -3.79 22.62 12.65
CA HIS A 31 -2.78 21.61 12.27
C HIS A 31 -3.23 20.69 11.13
N VAL A 32 -4.54 20.62 10.89
CA VAL A 32 -5.17 19.89 9.79
C VAL A 32 -5.78 20.92 8.85
N THR A 33 -5.29 20.98 7.61
CA THR A 33 -5.78 21.89 6.57
C THR A 33 -6.53 21.19 5.44
N ASP A 34 -6.39 19.87 5.36
CA ASP A 34 -7.11 19.00 4.44
C ASP A 34 -7.81 17.92 5.26
N THR A 35 -9.12 17.87 5.16
CA THR A 35 -9.97 16.95 5.92
C THR A 35 -10.16 15.61 5.22
N ASN A 36 -9.69 15.44 3.97
CA ASN A 36 -9.81 14.17 3.25
C ASN A 36 -8.98 13.07 3.95
N ASN A 37 -9.30 11.81 3.67
CA ASN A 37 -8.56 10.67 4.19
C ASN A 37 -7.55 10.15 3.16
N ALA A 38 -6.70 9.22 3.62
CA ALA A 38 -5.88 8.39 2.74
C ALA A 38 -6.15 6.93 3.12
N THR A 39 -6.77 6.20 2.19
CA THR A 39 -7.36 4.88 2.44
C THR A 39 -6.32 3.83 2.84
N ASP A 40 -5.08 3.93 2.34
CA ASP A 40 -3.97 3.08 2.79
C ASP A 40 -3.63 3.31 4.27
N GLY A 41 -3.58 4.57 4.71
CA GLY A 41 -3.38 4.95 6.10
C GLY A 41 -4.47 4.40 7.01
N ASP A 42 -5.73 4.54 6.60
CA ASP A 42 -6.88 4.02 7.34
C ASP A 42 -6.84 2.48 7.47
N ILE A 43 -6.53 1.77 6.38
CA ILE A 43 -6.35 0.31 6.40
C ILE A 43 -5.23 -0.08 7.38
N LEU A 44 -4.08 0.62 7.36
CA LEU A 44 -2.97 0.33 8.27
C LEU A 44 -3.33 0.60 9.74
N ILE A 45 -4.11 1.67 10.03
CA ILE A 45 -4.59 1.96 11.38
C ILE A 45 -5.51 0.83 11.86
N ALA A 46 -6.52 0.46 11.06
CA ALA A 46 -7.46 -0.61 11.40
C ALA A 46 -6.74 -1.96 11.58
N TYR A 47 -5.81 -2.28 10.67
CA TYR A 47 -5.03 -3.51 10.73
C TYR A 47 -4.16 -3.58 11.98
N ALA A 48 -3.42 -2.51 12.30
CA ALA A 48 -2.59 -2.44 13.49
C ALA A 48 -3.40 -2.55 14.79
N LEU A 49 -4.57 -1.90 14.86
CA LEU A 49 -5.50 -2.02 15.99
C LEU A 49 -6.05 -3.43 16.15
N ALA A 50 -6.36 -4.13 15.05
CA ALA A 50 -6.85 -5.50 15.11
C ALA A 50 -5.78 -6.49 15.57
N LEU A 51 -4.54 -6.34 15.07
CA LEU A 51 -3.39 -7.13 15.51
C LEU A 51 -3.13 -6.91 17.01
N ALA A 52 -3.06 -5.66 17.45
CA ALA A 52 -2.89 -5.28 18.85
C ALA A 52 -4.04 -5.78 19.74
N GLY A 53 -5.28 -5.59 19.30
CA GLY A 53 -6.49 -5.99 20.01
C GLY A 53 -6.53 -7.50 20.24
N THR A 54 -6.14 -8.27 19.23
CA THR A 54 -6.08 -9.74 19.32
C THR A 54 -4.92 -10.19 20.21
N ALA A 55 -3.71 -9.68 19.96
CA ALA A 55 -2.51 -10.09 20.68
C ALA A 55 -2.55 -9.73 22.18
N TRP A 56 -3.11 -8.57 22.51
CA TRP A 56 -3.16 -8.05 23.88
C TRP A 56 -4.52 -8.18 24.56
N LYS A 57 -5.49 -8.84 23.90
CA LYS A 57 -6.86 -9.04 24.41
C LYS A 57 -7.56 -7.71 24.77
N ARG A 58 -7.40 -6.70 23.91
CA ARG A 58 -7.94 -5.34 24.08
C ARG A 58 -9.16 -5.14 23.19
N ASN A 59 -10.35 -5.36 23.77
CA ASN A 59 -11.62 -5.22 23.05
C ASN A 59 -11.86 -3.78 22.55
N ASP A 60 -11.35 -2.77 23.26
CA ASP A 60 -11.43 -1.38 22.83
C ASP A 60 -10.67 -1.11 21.51
N TYR A 61 -9.54 -1.81 21.28
CA TYR A 61 -8.84 -1.74 20.00
C TYR A 61 -9.60 -2.45 18.88
N ILE A 62 -10.23 -3.60 19.16
CA ILE A 62 -11.07 -4.31 18.19
C ILE A 62 -12.29 -3.47 17.80
N VAL A 63 -12.97 -2.85 18.76
CA VAL A 63 -14.11 -1.95 18.50
C VAL A 63 -13.68 -0.76 17.64
N ALA A 64 -12.53 -0.16 17.91
CA ALA A 64 -12.01 0.93 17.08
C ALA A 64 -11.66 0.45 15.67
N ALA A 65 -10.97 -0.69 15.54
CA ALA A 65 -10.64 -1.28 14.24
C ALA A 65 -11.89 -1.60 13.41
N SER A 66 -12.93 -2.19 14.02
CA SER A 66 -14.20 -2.49 13.37
C SER A 66 -14.92 -1.26 12.86
N ARG A 67 -14.88 -0.14 13.59
CA ARG A 67 -15.48 1.12 13.12
C ARG A 67 -14.78 1.65 11.88
N ILE A 68 -13.43 1.66 11.88
CA ILE A 68 -12.65 2.12 10.72
C ILE A 68 -12.86 1.18 9.53
N ALA A 69 -12.88 -0.15 9.74
CA ALA A 69 -13.14 -1.12 8.68
C ALA A 69 -14.55 -0.96 8.07
N GLN A 70 -15.56 -0.67 8.89
CA GLN A 70 -16.92 -0.38 8.40
C GLN A 70 -16.95 0.92 7.58
N ALA A 71 -16.26 1.97 8.05
CA ALA A 71 -16.13 3.23 7.33
C ALA A 71 -15.41 3.05 5.98
N LEU A 72 -14.30 2.32 5.95
CA LEU A 72 -13.59 1.97 4.72
C LEU A 72 -14.52 1.26 3.72
N LEU A 73 -15.26 0.25 4.18
CA LEU A 73 -16.18 -0.48 3.31
C LEU A 73 -17.31 0.41 2.75
N ALA A 74 -17.78 1.37 3.53
CA ALA A 74 -18.87 2.27 3.13
C ALA A 74 -18.40 3.39 2.20
N GLU A 75 -17.24 3.99 2.49
CA GLU A 75 -16.81 5.25 1.88
C GLU A 75 -15.75 5.09 0.78
N THR A 76 -14.97 3.99 0.78
CA THR A 76 -13.80 3.87 -0.13
C THR A 76 -13.80 2.60 -0.97
N VAL A 77 -14.66 1.61 -0.69
CA VAL A 77 -14.81 0.41 -1.51
C VAL A 77 -15.99 0.59 -2.46
N VAL A 78 -15.71 0.65 -3.77
CA VAL A 78 -16.73 0.93 -4.79
C VAL A 78 -16.76 -0.14 -5.88
N ARG A 79 -17.92 -0.31 -6.52
CA ARG A 79 -18.06 -1.19 -7.68
C ARG A 79 -18.08 -0.35 -8.96
N SER A 80 -17.16 -0.62 -9.89
CA SER A 80 -17.09 0.06 -11.18
C SER A 80 -16.71 -0.91 -12.31
N ALA A 81 -17.42 -0.84 -13.43
CA ALA A 81 -17.19 -1.68 -14.62
C ALA A 81 -17.01 -3.19 -14.32
N GLY A 82 -17.78 -3.72 -13.36
CA GLY A 82 -17.70 -5.13 -12.95
C GLY A 82 -16.45 -5.50 -12.13
N ARG A 83 -15.78 -4.51 -11.52
CA ARG A 83 -14.67 -4.68 -10.56
C ARG A 83 -14.94 -3.95 -9.25
N THR A 84 -14.40 -4.49 -8.17
CA THR A 84 -14.43 -3.92 -6.82
C THR A 84 -13.11 -3.20 -6.64
N LEU A 85 -13.19 -1.89 -6.42
CA LEU A 85 -12.06 -0.97 -6.41
C LEU A 85 -11.92 -0.34 -5.03
N LEU A 86 -10.68 0.03 -4.69
CA LEU A 86 -10.37 0.81 -3.51
C LEU A 86 -10.03 2.24 -3.95
N MET A 87 -10.85 3.20 -3.56
CA MET A 87 -10.59 4.61 -3.80
C MET A 87 -9.46 5.10 -2.88
N PRO A 88 -8.52 5.91 -3.38
CA PRO A 88 -7.41 6.43 -2.57
C PRO A 88 -7.85 7.33 -1.40
N GLY A 89 -9.01 7.96 -1.53
CA GLY A 89 -9.71 8.69 -0.48
C GLY A 89 -11.21 8.65 -0.74
N SER A 90 -11.99 9.13 0.22
CA SER A 90 -13.46 9.25 0.16
C SER A 90 -13.91 10.30 -0.86
N GLU A 91 -13.05 11.28 -1.15
CA GLU A 91 -13.33 12.36 -2.10
C GLU A 91 -12.17 12.52 -3.10
N GLY A 92 -12.47 12.94 -4.32
CA GLY A 92 -11.50 13.44 -5.31
C GLY A 92 -10.97 12.40 -6.30
N PHE A 93 -11.48 11.17 -6.29
CA PHE A 93 -10.92 10.07 -7.10
C PHE A 93 -11.95 9.31 -7.94
N ASP A 94 -13.24 9.53 -7.72
CA ASP A 94 -14.29 8.83 -8.46
C ASP A 94 -14.58 9.48 -9.83
N ALA A 95 -15.56 8.94 -10.55
CA ALA A 95 -15.96 9.45 -11.87
C ALA A 95 -16.84 10.72 -11.81
N ALA A 96 -17.35 11.09 -10.63
CA ALA A 96 -18.08 12.34 -10.42
C ALA A 96 -17.11 13.50 -10.14
N ASP A 97 -15.97 13.21 -9.50
CA ASP A 97 -14.94 14.18 -9.14
C ASP A 97 -13.92 14.43 -10.26
N ARG A 98 -13.76 13.47 -11.18
CA ARG A 98 -12.71 13.51 -12.22
C ARG A 98 -13.18 13.00 -13.57
N ASP A 99 -12.82 13.72 -14.63
CA ASP A 99 -13.07 13.32 -16.03
C ASP A 99 -12.37 11.99 -16.41
N ASP A 100 -11.22 11.70 -15.79
CA ASP A 100 -10.49 10.45 -15.96
C ASP A 100 -10.77 9.41 -14.85
N GLY A 101 -11.79 9.65 -14.01
CA GLY A 101 -12.17 8.78 -12.91
C GLY A 101 -12.88 7.48 -13.34
N PRO A 102 -12.86 6.43 -12.49
CA PRO A 102 -12.19 6.39 -11.19
C PRO A 102 -10.66 6.24 -11.32
N VAL A 103 -9.92 6.89 -10.43
CA VAL A 103 -8.46 6.82 -10.31
C VAL A 103 -8.09 6.01 -9.07
N VAL A 104 -7.26 4.98 -9.23
CA VAL A 104 -6.75 4.14 -8.14
C VAL A 104 -5.26 4.34 -7.93
N ASN A 105 -4.79 4.07 -6.71
CA ASN A 105 -3.37 3.93 -6.41
C ASN A 105 -3.09 2.45 -6.09
N PRO A 106 -2.40 1.69 -6.97
CA PRO A 106 -2.18 0.26 -6.78
C PRO A 106 -1.42 -0.11 -5.51
N SER A 107 -0.68 0.83 -4.90
CA SER A 107 0.03 0.57 -3.65
C SER A 107 -0.85 0.60 -2.41
N TYR A 108 -2.09 1.09 -2.53
CA TYR A 108 -3.04 1.14 -1.42
C TYR A 108 -3.69 -0.22 -1.16
N TRP A 109 -3.50 -1.19 -2.08
CA TRP A 109 -3.93 -2.57 -1.90
C TRP A 109 -2.98 -3.31 -0.95
N ILE A 110 -3.20 -3.13 0.36
CA ILE A 110 -2.47 -3.82 1.43
C ILE A 110 -3.10 -5.21 1.61
N TYR A 111 -2.73 -6.14 0.74
CA TYR A 111 -3.39 -7.44 0.60
C TYR A 111 -3.49 -8.26 1.90
N GLU A 112 -2.47 -8.22 2.75
CA GLU A 112 -2.48 -8.93 4.04
C GLU A 112 -3.55 -8.42 5.02
N ALA A 113 -3.99 -7.16 4.87
CA ALA A 113 -4.99 -6.56 5.72
C ALA A 113 -6.41 -6.95 5.30
N MET A 114 -6.64 -7.33 4.03
CA MET A 114 -7.98 -7.59 3.49
C MET A 114 -8.74 -8.69 4.23
N PRO A 115 -8.13 -9.86 4.57
CA PRO A 115 -8.80 -10.86 5.40
C PRO A 115 -9.13 -10.36 6.82
N VAL A 116 -8.31 -9.47 7.36
CA VAL A 116 -8.56 -8.85 8.68
C VAL A 116 -9.71 -7.85 8.59
N MET A 117 -9.76 -7.03 7.54
CA MET A 117 -10.90 -6.15 7.28
C MET A 117 -12.20 -6.95 7.14
N ALA A 118 -12.19 -8.10 6.45
CA ALA A 118 -13.34 -8.99 6.37
C ALA A 118 -13.78 -9.58 7.71
N ALA A 119 -12.85 -9.83 8.64
CA ALA A 119 -13.19 -10.26 9.99
C ALA A 119 -13.78 -9.12 10.85
N LEU A 120 -13.32 -7.88 10.64
CA LEU A 120 -13.75 -6.69 11.37
C LEU A 120 -15.09 -6.11 10.87
N ALA A 121 -15.30 -6.15 9.55
CA ALA A 121 -16.48 -5.65 8.83
C ALA A 121 -16.87 -6.68 7.74
N PRO A 122 -17.66 -7.71 8.09
CA PRO A 122 -17.96 -8.82 7.18
C PRO A 122 -18.60 -8.40 5.86
N SER A 123 -17.94 -8.73 4.76
CA SER A 123 -18.42 -8.52 3.37
C SER A 123 -17.54 -9.32 2.40
N ASP A 124 -18.14 -9.84 1.33
CA ASP A 124 -17.40 -10.49 0.23
C ASP A 124 -16.55 -9.48 -0.56
N ALA A 125 -16.89 -8.18 -0.49
CA ALA A 125 -16.20 -7.11 -1.20
C ALA A 125 -14.70 -7.04 -0.87
N TRP A 126 -14.27 -7.42 0.34
CA TRP A 126 -12.85 -7.45 0.71
C TRP A 126 -12.07 -8.50 -0.08
N LYS A 127 -12.68 -9.67 -0.28
CA LYS A 127 -12.08 -10.72 -1.09
C LYS A 127 -12.09 -10.33 -2.57
N GLU A 128 -13.22 -9.82 -3.06
CA GLU A 128 -13.33 -9.33 -4.44
C GLU A 128 -12.31 -8.23 -4.72
N LEU A 129 -12.12 -7.28 -3.80
CA LEU A 129 -11.12 -6.22 -3.92
C LEU A 129 -9.71 -6.79 -4.04
N SER A 130 -9.36 -7.78 -3.22
CA SER A 130 -8.06 -8.45 -3.30
C SER A 130 -7.87 -9.13 -4.65
N ASP A 131 -8.87 -9.89 -5.11
CA ASP A 131 -8.81 -10.62 -6.38
C ASP A 131 -8.74 -9.65 -7.58
N ASP A 132 -9.58 -8.62 -7.60
CA ASP A 132 -9.63 -7.61 -8.65
C ASP A 132 -8.36 -6.75 -8.67
N GLY A 133 -7.76 -6.44 -7.52
CA GLY A 133 -6.47 -5.74 -7.42
C GLY A 133 -5.32 -6.53 -8.09
N VAL A 134 -5.24 -7.83 -7.84
CA VAL A 134 -4.24 -8.71 -8.48
C VAL A 134 -4.49 -8.81 -10.00
N ALA A 135 -5.75 -8.97 -10.40
CA ALA A 135 -6.13 -9.00 -11.82
C ALA A 135 -5.76 -7.68 -12.52
N LEU A 136 -6.03 -6.54 -11.89
CA LEU A 136 -5.67 -5.22 -12.40
C LEU A 136 -4.15 -5.06 -12.53
N LEU A 137 -3.37 -5.40 -11.51
CA LEU A 137 -1.89 -5.35 -11.56
C LEU A 137 -1.34 -6.18 -12.73
N THR A 138 -1.97 -7.28 -13.07
CA THR A 138 -1.57 -8.13 -14.21
C THR A 138 -1.76 -7.41 -15.54
N THR A 139 -2.72 -6.50 -15.64
CA THR A 139 -3.00 -5.69 -16.85
C THR A 139 -2.28 -4.34 -16.87
N MET A 140 -1.93 -3.77 -15.71
CA MET A 140 -1.18 -2.52 -15.56
C MET A 140 0.30 -2.72 -15.96
N GLN A 141 0.55 -2.74 -17.26
CA GLN A 141 1.86 -2.97 -17.87
C GLN A 141 2.26 -1.75 -18.71
N PHE A 142 2.60 -0.64 -18.06
CA PHE A 142 2.97 0.60 -18.75
C PHE A 142 4.46 0.63 -19.07
N GLY A 143 4.78 1.21 -20.22
CA GLY A 143 6.15 1.45 -20.67
C GLY A 143 6.96 0.21 -21.06
N PRO A 144 8.21 0.40 -21.51
CA PRO A 144 9.10 -0.70 -21.89
C PRO A 144 9.38 -1.69 -20.75
N ARG A 145 9.29 -1.22 -19.50
CA ARG A 145 9.53 -2.02 -18.30
C ARG A 145 8.30 -2.74 -17.77
N LYS A 146 7.12 -2.50 -18.36
CA LYS A 146 5.85 -3.13 -17.99
C LYS A 146 5.56 -2.98 -16.49
N LEU A 147 5.62 -1.76 -15.97
CA LEU A 147 5.34 -1.45 -14.56
C LEU A 147 3.96 -0.80 -14.40
N PRO A 148 3.32 -0.90 -13.23
CA PRO A 148 2.18 -0.06 -12.91
C PRO A 148 2.64 1.40 -12.72
N ALA A 149 1.71 2.35 -12.85
CA ALA A 149 1.93 3.74 -12.47
C ALA A 149 1.55 3.96 -11.00
N GLU A 150 2.01 5.06 -10.41
CA GLU A 150 1.56 5.47 -9.07
C GLU A 150 0.05 5.70 -9.03
N TRP A 151 -0.50 6.37 -10.03
CA TRP A 151 -1.92 6.69 -10.15
C TRP A 151 -2.44 6.19 -11.48
N VAL A 152 -3.52 5.40 -11.45
CA VAL A 152 -4.05 4.72 -12.63
C VAL A 152 -5.52 5.06 -12.82
N SER A 153 -5.83 5.68 -13.96
CA SER A 153 -7.21 5.89 -14.41
C SER A 153 -7.79 4.57 -14.91
N LEU A 154 -9.03 4.31 -14.50
CA LEU A 154 -9.84 3.17 -14.90
C LEU A 154 -11.15 3.60 -15.58
N SER A 155 -11.21 4.83 -16.13
CA SER A 155 -12.36 5.29 -16.94
C SER A 155 -12.54 4.49 -18.24
N GLY A 156 -11.52 3.72 -18.63
CA GLY A 156 -11.53 2.77 -19.74
C GLY A 156 -10.48 1.68 -19.54
N ALA A 157 -9.69 1.39 -20.58
CA ALA A 157 -8.51 0.55 -20.40
C ALA A 157 -7.53 1.24 -19.42
N PRO A 158 -6.88 0.50 -18.49
CA PRO A 158 -5.97 1.10 -17.51
C PRO A 158 -4.91 1.97 -18.19
N ARG A 159 -4.68 3.16 -17.65
CA ARG A 159 -3.66 4.11 -18.11
C ARG A 159 -3.16 4.96 -16.94
N PRO A 160 -1.93 5.53 -16.99
CA PRO A 160 -1.52 6.55 -16.03
C PRO A 160 -2.56 7.68 -15.97
N ALA A 161 -2.95 8.08 -14.75
CA ALA A 161 -3.98 9.09 -14.52
C ALA A 161 -3.53 10.49 -14.95
N GLU A 162 -4.47 11.31 -15.41
CA GLU A 162 -4.23 12.69 -15.84
C GLU A 162 -3.89 13.58 -14.63
N GLY A 163 -2.99 14.54 -14.84
CA GLY A 163 -2.52 15.42 -13.77
C GLY A 163 -1.50 14.78 -12.82
N PHE A 164 -1.12 13.51 -13.04
CA PHE A 164 -0.02 12.84 -12.35
C PHE A 164 1.12 12.51 -13.32
N ASP A 165 2.35 12.45 -12.80
CA ASP A 165 3.50 12.00 -13.58
C ASP A 165 3.31 10.53 -13.98
N ALA A 166 3.58 10.22 -15.26
CA ALA A 166 3.57 8.85 -15.76
C ALA A 166 4.82 8.09 -15.31
N GLU A 167 4.89 7.74 -14.02
CA GLU A 167 6.03 7.11 -13.39
C GLU A 167 5.67 5.93 -12.48
N PHE A 168 6.66 5.03 -12.30
CA PHE A 168 6.73 4.13 -11.17
C PHE A 168 7.70 4.75 -10.17
N ALA A 169 7.21 5.21 -9.01
CA ALA A 169 8.04 5.88 -8.03
C ALA A 169 7.72 5.43 -6.60
N TYR A 170 7.81 6.33 -5.63
CA TYR A 170 7.80 6.01 -4.22
C TYR A 170 6.57 5.21 -3.80
N ASN A 171 5.36 5.58 -4.24
CA ASN A 171 4.13 4.87 -3.92
C ASN A 171 4.16 3.44 -4.47
N ALA A 172 4.65 3.26 -5.70
CA ALA A 172 4.58 1.97 -6.37
C ALA A 172 5.64 0.94 -5.89
N LEU A 173 6.73 1.41 -5.26
CA LEU A 173 7.80 0.56 -4.71
C LEU A 173 7.31 -0.57 -3.78
N PRO A 174 6.43 -0.34 -2.79
CA PRO A 174 5.95 -1.38 -1.89
C PRO A 174 5.00 -2.41 -2.53
N ILE A 175 4.50 -2.23 -3.76
CA ILE A 175 3.54 -3.16 -4.39
C ILE A 175 4.01 -4.63 -4.33
N PRO A 176 5.26 -4.98 -4.72
CA PRO A 176 5.74 -6.36 -4.65
C PRO A 176 5.83 -6.88 -3.21
N LEU A 177 6.15 -6.00 -2.25
CA LEU A 177 6.19 -6.35 -0.83
C LEU A 177 4.78 -6.65 -0.30
N TYR A 178 3.78 -5.83 -0.63
CA TYR A 178 2.39 -6.07 -0.21
C TYR A 178 1.78 -7.31 -0.86
N LEU A 179 2.09 -7.58 -2.13
CA LEU A 179 1.72 -8.85 -2.78
C LEU A 179 2.29 -10.04 -2.01
N ALA A 180 3.61 -10.03 -1.77
CA ALA A 180 4.28 -11.10 -1.05
C ALA A 180 3.71 -11.30 0.37
N ARG A 181 3.54 -10.21 1.13
CA ARG A 181 2.97 -10.23 2.49
C ARG A 181 1.53 -10.72 2.52
N GLY A 182 0.74 -10.43 1.48
CA GLY A 182 -0.61 -10.97 1.29
C GLY A 182 -0.67 -12.44 0.83
N GLY A 183 0.46 -13.13 0.72
CA GLY A 183 0.52 -14.52 0.27
C GLY A 183 0.37 -14.70 -1.24
N ILE A 184 0.45 -13.62 -2.03
CA ILE A 184 0.36 -13.66 -3.49
C ILE A 184 1.75 -13.94 -4.04
N THR A 185 1.99 -15.18 -4.42
CA THR A 185 3.31 -15.71 -4.80
C THR A 185 3.47 -16.00 -6.29
N ASP A 186 2.63 -15.40 -7.14
CA ASP A 186 2.74 -15.53 -8.59
C ASP A 186 4.12 -15.07 -9.07
N LYS A 187 4.94 -16.04 -9.49
CA LYS A 187 6.34 -15.80 -9.86
C LYS A 187 6.47 -14.87 -11.05
N THR A 188 5.50 -14.86 -11.97
CA THR A 188 5.55 -14.04 -13.19
C THR A 188 5.36 -12.58 -12.86
N LEU A 189 4.32 -12.25 -12.07
CA LEU A 189 4.01 -10.92 -11.59
C LEU A 189 5.14 -10.37 -10.72
N LEU A 190 5.57 -11.12 -9.69
CA LEU A 190 6.61 -10.67 -8.76
C LEU A 190 7.96 -10.46 -9.46
N ASN A 191 8.37 -11.37 -10.35
CA ASN A 191 9.60 -11.18 -11.11
C ASN A 191 9.53 -10.02 -12.11
N ARG A 192 8.37 -9.79 -12.74
CA ARG A 192 8.18 -8.64 -13.63
C ARG A 192 8.40 -7.34 -12.86
N LEU A 193 7.76 -7.19 -11.70
CA LEU A 193 7.89 -5.97 -10.90
C LEU A 193 9.32 -5.80 -10.37
N ARG A 194 9.89 -6.85 -9.75
CA ARG A 194 11.28 -6.87 -9.24
C ARG A 194 12.29 -6.44 -10.31
N LYS A 195 12.20 -7.02 -11.52
CA LYS A 195 13.10 -6.69 -12.64
C LYS A 195 12.82 -5.31 -13.22
N GLY A 196 11.54 -4.96 -13.41
CA GLY A 196 11.14 -3.69 -14.00
C GLY A 196 11.60 -2.50 -13.18
N MET A 197 11.46 -2.56 -11.86
CA MET A 197 11.81 -1.45 -10.97
C MET A 197 13.30 -1.31 -10.68
N SER A 198 14.15 -2.19 -11.22
CA SER A 198 15.57 -2.24 -10.91
C SER A 198 16.45 -1.88 -12.11
N GLN A 199 17.57 -1.19 -11.83
CA GLN A 199 18.69 -0.99 -12.74
C GLN A 199 19.94 -1.56 -12.06
N ASP A 200 20.59 -2.53 -12.71
CA ASP A 200 21.80 -3.20 -12.17
C ASP A 200 21.62 -3.76 -10.74
N GLY A 201 20.41 -4.27 -10.45
CA GLY A 201 20.03 -4.82 -9.15
C GLY A 201 19.66 -3.79 -8.08
N ILE A 202 19.70 -2.50 -8.40
CA ILE A 202 19.33 -1.39 -7.52
C ILE A 202 17.92 -0.90 -7.89
N PRO A 203 16.95 -0.84 -6.96
CA PRO A 203 15.66 -0.21 -7.22
C PRO A 203 15.83 1.24 -7.68
N ALA A 204 14.91 1.73 -8.51
CA ALA A 204 14.90 3.11 -8.95
C ALA A 204 13.46 3.59 -9.21
N THR A 205 13.24 4.90 -9.15
CA THR A 205 12.06 5.49 -9.79
C THR A 205 12.24 5.42 -11.30
N ILE A 206 11.16 5.14 -12.04
CA ILE A 206 11.18 4.85 -13.48
C ILE A 206 10.19 5.75 -14.20
N ASP A 207 10.66 6.45 -15.23
CA ASP A 207 9.80 7.11 -16.21
C ASP A 207 9.11 6.05 -17.08
N LEU A 208 7.78 5.97 -17.06
CA LEU A 208 7.05 4.92 -17.78
C LEU A 208 6.99 5.18 -19.29
N THR A 209 7.18 6.41 -19.74
CA THR A 209 7.17 6.72 -21.17
C THR A 209 8.43 6.18 -21.86
N THR A 210 9.57 6.35 -21.22
CA THR A 210 10.90 6.01 -21.78
C THR A 210 11.48 4.72 -21.22
N GLY A 211 11.00 4.25 -20.06
CA GLY A 211 11.58 3.16 -19.30
C GLY A 211 12.95 3.49 -18.69
N ARG A 212 13.35 4.77 -18.62
CA ARG A 212 14.63 5.17 -18.05
C ARG A 212 14.52 5.33 -16.52
N PRO A 213 15.55 4.92 -15.75
CA PRO A 213 15.63 5.25 -14.33
C PRO A 213 15.74 6.77 -14.15
N LYS A 214 14.93 7.35 -13.27
CA LYS A 214 15.00 8.76 -12.85
C LYS A 214 15.89 8.93 -11.63
N THR A 215 15.66 8.14 -10.58
CA THR A 215 16.42 8.22 -9.32
C THR A 215 16.79 6.82 -8.85
N PRO A 216 18.08 6.46 -8.79
CA PRO A 216 18.53 5.24 -8.13
C PRO A 216 18.26 5.31 -6.62
N LEU A 217 17.84 4.18 -6.05
CA LEU A 217 17.44 4.04 -4.65
C LEU A 217 18.28 2.95 -3.96
N PRO A 218 19.57 3.22 -3.67
CA PRO A 218 20.51 2.22 -3.19
C PRO A 218 20.35 1.86 -1.71
N ASP A 219 19.59 2.64 -0.92
CA ASP A 219 19.44 2.42 0.51
C ASP A 219 18.89 1.01 0.80
N PRO A 220 19.36 0.34 1.87
CA PRO A 220 18.90 -1.00 2.25
C PRO A 220 17.38 -1.11 2.37
N GLY A 221 16.73 -0.03 2.81
CA GLY A 221 15.27 0.02 2.95
C GLY A 221 14.50 -0.04 1.64
N TYR A 222 15.07 0.39 0.51
CA TYR A 222 14.46 0.16 -0.81
C TYR A 222 14.80 -1.23 -1.34
N ARG A 223 16.07 -1.65 -1.16
CA ARG A 223 16.56 -2.94 -1.65
C ARG A 223 15.84 -4.14 -1.02
N ILE A 224 15.41 -4.00 0.24
CA ILE A 224 14.71 -5.06 0.95
C ILE A 224 13.45 -5.55 0.24
N VAL A 225 12.78 -4.71 -0.56
CA VAL A 225 11.62 -5.14 -1.35
C VAL A 225 12.04 -6.23 -2.34
N ASN A 226 13.15 -6.03 -3.05
CA ASN A 226 13.71 -7.03 -3.96
C ASN A 226 14.21 -8.27 -3.22
N ASP A 227 14.82 -8.10 -2.05
CA ASP A 227 15.36 -9.20 -1.24
C ASP A 227 14.22 -10.10 -0.71
N VAL A 228 13.12 -9.51 -0.23
CA VAL A 228 11.90 -10.23 0.19
C VAL A 228 11.30 -10.98 -1.00
N VAL A 229 11.19 -10.35 -2.16
CA VAL A 229 10.68 -11.03 -3.36
C VAL A 229 11.60 -12.18 -3.77
N ALA A 230 12.92 -12.01 -3.67
CA ALA A 230 13.89 -13.07 -3.96
C ALA A 230 13.78 -14.26 -2.99
N CYS A 231 13.56 -13.99 -1.70
CA CYS A 231 13.25 -15.00 -0.71
C CYS A 231 11.97 -15.77 -1.09
N VAL A 232 10.85 -15.06 -1.30
CA VAL A 232 9.54 -15.67 -1.56
C VAL A 232 9.49 -16.47 -2.86
N VAL A 233 10.16 -15.99 -3.92
CA VAL A 233 10.09 -16.59 -5.25
C VAL A 233 11.15 -17.67 -5.45
N ASP A 234 12.37 -17.44 -4.94
CA ASP A 234 13.57 -18.21 -5.26
C ASP A 234 14.18 -18.91 -4.02
N GLY A 235 13.69 -18.67 -2.81
CA GLY A 235 14.30 -19.17 -1.56
C GLY A 235 15.65 -18.52 -1.24
N THR A 236 15.92 -17.34 -1.82
CA THR A 236 17.19 -16.65 -1.63
C THR A 236 17.25 -16.03 -0.24
N LYS A 237 18.32 -16.33 0.51
CA LYS A 237 18.57 -15.70 1.81
C LYS A 237 18.80 -14.21 1.69
N LEU A 238 18.30 -13.45 2.67
CA LEU A 238 18.52 -12.01 2.73
C LEU A 238 20.01 -11.72 2.96
N PRO A 239 20.58 -10.68 2.31
CA PRO A 239 21.93 -10.27 2.59
C PRO A 239 22.04 -9.64 3.99
N VAL A 240 23.21 -9.74 4.62
CA VAL A 240 23.47 -9.14 5.95
C VAL A 240 23.14 -7.64 5.99
N SER A 241 23.37 -6.93 4.88
CA SER A 241 23.03 -5.50 4.75
C SER A 241 21.52 -5.22 4.86
N ALA A 242 20.65 -6.17 4.50
CA ALA A 242 19.21 -6.01 4.67
C ALA A 242 18.78 -6.22 6.13
N LEU A 243 19.50 -7.08 6.88
CA LEU A 243 19.19 -7.43 8.28
C LEU A 243 19.63 -6.37 9.29
N GLN A 244 20.61 -5.54 8.93
CA GLN A 244 21.08 -4.43 9.77
C GLN A 244 20.18 -3.21 9.59
N PHE A 245 19.26 -3.01 10.53
CA PHE A 245 18.43 -1.81 10.55
C PHE A 245 19.21 -0.63 11.15
N ALA A 246 19.38 0.43 10.36
CA ALA A 246 19.87 1.72 10.82
C ALA A 246 18.96 2.81 10.23
N PRO A 247 18.20 3.56 11.07
CA PRO A 247 17.29 4.57 10.57
C PRO A 247 18.09 5.74 9.98
N ALA A 248 17.79 6.09 8.73
CA ALA A 248 18.42 7.21 8.04
C ALA A 248 17.36 8.17 7.47
N LEU A 249 16.44 7.65 6.66
CA LEU A 249 15.32 8.38 6.09
C LEU A 249 14.03 7.64 6.42
N TYR A 250 12.98 8.41 6.76
CA TYR A 250 11.69 7.86 7.19
C TYR A 250 11.16 6.76 6.24
N TYR A 251 11.04 7.07 4.95
CA TYR A 251 10.42 6.18 3.97
C TYR A 251 11.15 4.84 3.74
N PRO A 252 12.46 4.79 3.42
CA PRO A 252 13.14 3.51 3.31
C PRO A 252 13.22 2.77 4.65
N SER A 253 13.28 3.49 5.78
CA SER A 253 13.24 2.83 7.10
C SER A 253 11.92 2.10 7.36
N THR A 254 10.76 2.63 6.93
CA THR A 254 9.48 1.91 7.07
C THR A 254 9.44 0.66 6.19
N LEU A 255 9.89 0.73 4.94
CA LEU A 255 9.99 -0.42 4.05
C LEU A 255 10.92 -1.51 4.61
N GLN A 256 12.05 -1.13 5.21
CA GLN A 256 12.94 -2.07 5.87
C GLN A 256 12.28 -2.78 7.06
N LEU A 257 11.59 -2.03 7.92
CA LEU A 257 10.88 -2.61 9.05
C LEU A 257 9.75 -3.54 8.61
N LEU A 258 8.99 -3.17 7.57
CA LEU A 258 7.95 -4.04 6.99
C LEU A 258 8.54 -5.32 6.39
N GLY A 259 9.64 -5.22 5.63
CA GLY A 259 10.31 -6.39 5.08
C GLY A 259 10.85 -7.32 6.16
N LEU A 260 11.55 -6.78 7.16
CA LEU A 260 12.12 -7.56 8.27
C LEU A 260 11.06 -8.22 9.14
N ALA A 261 9.97 -7.50 9.46
CA ALA A 261 8.86 -8.07 10.21
C ALA A 261 8.23 -9.26 9.48
N TYR A 262 8.04 -9.15 8.14
CA TYR A 262 7.51 -10.26 7.35
C TYR A 262 8.44 -11.47 7.35
N ILE A 263 9.72 -11.27 7.06
CA ILE A 263 10.69 -12.36 7.00
C ILE A 263 10.82 -13.06 8.35
N GLY A 264 10.95 -12.30 9.43
CA GLY A 264 11.07 -12.86 10.78
C GLY A 264 9.84 -13.69 11.20
N GLU A 265 8.63 -13.30 10.78
CA GLU A 265 7.40 -14.00 11.16
C GLU A 265 7.05 -15.16 10.21
N LYS A 266 7.26 -15.00 8.90
CA LYS A 266 6.71 -15.89 7.87
C LYS A 266 7.75 -16.68 7.09
N HIS A 267 9.00 -16.20 7.01
CA HIS A 267 10.08 -16.82 6.22
C HIS A 267 11.41 -16.86 6.99
N PRO A 268 11.46 -17.44 8.20
CA PRO A 268 12.70 -17.55 8.97
C PRO A 268 13.78 -18.38 8.27
N ASP A 269 13.41 -19.19 7.28
CA ASP A 269 14.31 -19.94 6.39
C ASP A 269 15.15 -19.04 5.46
N CYS A 270 14.71 -17.81 5.22
CA CYS A 270 15.44 -16.80 4.44
C CYS A 270 16.44 -15.97 5.27
N LEU A 271 16.60 -16.26 6.56
CA LEU A 271 17.60 -15.65 7.45
C LEU A 271 18.95 -16.37 7.41
#